data_AF-A0A2J6IYW2-F1
#
_entry.id   AF-A0A2J6IYW2-F1
#
_cell.length_a   1.000
_cell.length_b   1.000
_cell.length_c   1.000
_cell.angle_alpha   90.00
_cell.angle_beta   90.00
_cell.angle_gamma   90.00
#
_symmetry.space_group_name_H-M   'P 1'
#
loop_
_entity.id
_entity.type
_entity.pdbx_description
1 polymer ?
#
loop_
_entity_poly.entity_id
_entity_poly.type
_entity_poly.pdbx_seq_one_letter_code
_entity_poly.pdbx_strand_id
1 'polypeptide(L)'
;MLCANHHKQFSDFYDAVRDESVLDKRTTIMVGLASAMAIGCEPLIEHYLGVARENDISKVEIGAVQGIVMAVSAGKVNALMRRAENSTKE
;
A
#
# COMPACT_ATOMS: atom_id res chain seq x y z
N MET A 1 16.00 -3.80 15.40
CA MET A 1 15.72 -5.12 14.81
C MET A 1 14.88 -5.90 15.81
N LEU A 2 13.81 -6.58 15.38
CA LEU A 2 12.98 -7.39 16.27
C LEU A 2 13.79 -8.58 16.82
N CYS A 3 13.48 -9.05 18.03
CA CYS A 3 14.05 -10.31 18.50
C CYS A 3 13.52 -11.47 17.64
N ALA A 4 14.22 -12.61 17.65
CA ALA A 4 13.89 -13.74 16.77
C ALA A 4 12.43 -14.18 16.87
N ASN A 5 11.86 -14.22 18.09
CA ASN A 5 10.46 -14.60 18.29
C ASN A 5 9.48 -13.60 17.68
N HIS A 6 9.67 -12.29 17.94
CA HIS A 6 8.80 -11.26 17.37
C HIS A 6 8.95 -11.13 15.85
N HIS A 7 10.17 -11.30 15.33
CA HIS A 7 10.40 -11.29 13.88
C HIS A 7 9.65 -12.43 13.20
N LYS A 8 9.74 -13.65 13.76
CA LYS A 8 9.01 -14.81 13.23
C LYS A 8 7.50 -14.58 13.27
N GLN A 9 6.95 -14.16 14.40
CA GLN A 9 5.51 -13.91 14.54
C GLN A 9 5.00 -12.86 13.54
N PHE A 10 5.77 -11.79 13.32
CA PHE A 10 5.42 -10.79 12.32
C PHE A 10 5.49 -11.35 10.89
N SER A 11 6.54 -12.14 10.57
CA SER A 11 6.67 -12.78 9.26
C SER A 11 5.50 -13.72 8.98
N ASP A 12 5.17 -14.61 9.93
CA ASP A 12 4.06 -15.55 9.79
C ASP A 12 2.73 -14.82 9.55
N PHE A 13 2.48 -13.73 10.30
CA PHE A 13 1.30 -12.88 10.08
C PHE A 13 1.30 -12.23 8.70
N TYR A 14 2.44 -11.66 8.28
CA TYR A 14 2.56 -10.99 6.99
C TYR A 14 2.34 -11.96 5.83
N ASP A 15 2.94 -13.15 5.90
CA ASP A 15 2.78 -14.20 4.90
C ASP A 15 1.33 -14.70 4.86
N ALA A 16 0.67 -14.92 6.00
CA ALA A 16 -0.74 -15.33 6.03
C ALA A 16 -1.67 -14.30 5.37
N VAL A 17 -1.51 -13.00 5.67
CA VAL A 17 -2.34 -11.95 5.07
C VAL A 17 -2.11 -11.82 3.56
N ARG A 18 -0.89 -12.09 3.09
CA ARG A 18 -0.54 -12.02 1.67
C ARG A 18 -0.97 -13.27 0.90
N ASP A 19 -0.71 -14.45 1.45
CA ASP A 19 -0.75 -15.71 0.70
C ASP A 19 -2.04 -16.51 0.92
N GLU A 20 -2.75 -16.29 2.03
CA GLU A 20 -4.04 -16.93 2.35
C GLU A 20 -5.23 -15.99 2.09
N SER A 21 -5.06 -15.04 1.17
CA SER A 21 -6.10 -14.08 0.81
C SER A 21 -7.19 -14.72 -0.07
N VAL A 22 -8.44 -14.26 0.09
CA VAL A 22 -9.53 -14.57 -0.84
C VAL A 22 -9.37 -13.86 -2.19
N LEU A 23 -8.47 -12.88 -2.26
CA LEU A 23 -8.14 -12.17 -3.49
C LEU A 23 -7.18 -13.01 -4.32
N ASP A 24 -7.37 -12.96 -5.64
CA ASP A 24 -6.39 -13.55 -6.55
C ASP A 24 -5.02 -12.89 -6.38
N LYS A 25 -3.96 -13.62 -6.76
CA LYS A 25 -2.57 -13.19 -6.58
C LYS A 25 -2.29 -11.82 -7.21
N ARG A 26 -2.83 -11.54 -8.40
CA ARG A 26 -2.62 -10.27 -9.11
C ARG A 26 -3.23 -9.11 -8.33
N THR A 27 -4.46 -9.30 -7.87
CA THR A 27 -5.19 -8.32 -7.05
C THR A 27 -4.46 -8.07 -5.72
N THR A 28 -4.01 -9.13 -5.04
CA THR A 28 -3.26 -8.99 -3.78
C THR A 28 -1.98 -8.16 -3.95
N ILE A 29 -1.21 -8.41 -5.02
CA ILE A 29 0.01 -7.65 -5.31
C ILE A 29 -0.32 -6.17 -5.55
N MET A 30 -1.36 -5.87 -6.34
CA MET A 30 -1.76 -4.49 -6.61
C MET A 30 -2.24 -3.77 -5.34
N VAL A 31 -2.98 -4.44 -4.46
CA VAL A 31 -3.41 -3.89 -3.17
C VAL A 31 -2.21 -3.63 -2.26
N GLY A 32 -1.25 -4.56 -2.20
CA GLY A 32 -0.01 -4.40 -1.44
C GLY A 32 0.82 -3.22 -1.94
N LEU A 33 0.98 -3.09 -3.26
CA LEU A 33 1.66 -1.97 -3.90
C LEU A 33 0.96 -0.63 -3.59
N ALA A 34 -0.37 -0.58 -3.75
CA ALA A 34 -1.17 0.61 -3.45
C ALA A 34 -1.01 1.04 -1.99
N SER A 35 -1.06 0.07 -1.07
CA SER A 35 -0.89 0.30 0.36
C SER A 35 0.50 0.85 0.67
N ALA A 36 1.55 0.26 0.10
CA ALA A 36 2.93 0.71 0.26
C ALA A 36 3.14 2.16 -0.24
N MET A 37 2.55 2.50 -1.40
CA MET A 37 2.57 3.86 -1.94
C MET A 37 1.81 4.85 -1.03
N ALA A 38 0.61 4.48 -0.58
CA ALA A 38 -0.24 5.36 0.22
C ALA A 38 0.36 5.71 1.59
N ILE A 39 1.13 4.79 2.18
CA ILE A 39 1.86 5.03 3.44
C ILE A 39 3.26 5.63 3.22
N GLY A 40 3.75 5.71 1.97
CA GLY A 40 5.08 6.21 1.65
C GLY A 40 6.23 5.30 2.07
N CYS A 41 6.04 3.98 2.06
CA CYS A 41 7.08 3.03 2.46
C CYS A 41 7.93 2.59 1.26
N GLU A 42 9.03 3.30 1.02
CA GLU A 42 9.91 3.07 -0.13
C GLU A 42 10.42 1.61 -0.26
N PRO A 43 10.90 0.93 0.80
CA PRO A 43 11.32 -0.47 0.68
C PRO A 43 10.20 -1.42 0.25
N LEU A 44 8.96 -1.18 0.70
CA LEU A 44 7.82 -1.99 0.29
C LEU A 44 7.37 -1.64 -1.14
N ILE A 45 7.47 -0.38 -1.56
CA ILE A 45 7.21 0.01 -2.95
C ILE A 45 8.16 -0.75 -3.88
N GLU A 46 9.46 -0.75 -3.58
CA GLU A 46 10.46 -1.48 -4.37
C GLU A 46 10.17 -2.98 -4.42
N HIS A 47 9.89 -3.58 -3.25
CA HIS A 47 9.52 -4.99 -3.14
C HIS A 47 8.31 -5.33 -4.03
N TYR A 48 7.20 -4.62 -3.87
CA TYR A 48 5.98 -4.89 -4.62
C TYR A 48 6.12 -4.57 -6.12
N LEU A 49 6.95 -3.60 -6.52
CA LEU A 49 7.28 -3.38 -7.93
C LEU A 49 8.11 -4.52 -8.52
N GLY A 50 8.95 -5.18 -7.72
CA GLY A 50 9.65 -6.41 -8.12
C GLY A 50 8.67 -7.55 -8.33
N VAL A 51 7.86 -7.85 -7.31
CA VAL A 51 6.85 -8.92 -7.34
C VAL A 51 5.84 -8.70 -8.47
N ALA A 52 5.41 -7.47 -8.72
CA ALA A 52 4.50 -7.13 -9.81
C ALA A 52 5.10 -7.49 -11.18
N ARG A 53 6.40 -7.20 -11.39
CA ARG A 53 7.10 -7.55 -12.63
C ARG A 53 7.22 -9.05 -12.83
N GLU A 54 7.50 -9.81 -11.75
CA GLU A 54 7.59 -11.27 -11.79
C GLU A 54 6.24 -11.97 -12.05
N ASN A 55 5.11 -11.26 -11.85
CA ASN A 55 3.76 -11.78 -12.04
C ASN A 55 3.05 -11.12 -13.24
N ASP A 56 3.82 -10.64 -14.22
CA ASP A 56 3.33 -10.08 -15.49
C ASP A 56 2.30 -8.95 -15.30
N ILE A 57 2.45 -8.15 -14.23
CA ILE A 57 1.66 -6.94 -14.04
C ILE A 57 2.27 -5.84 -14.89
N SER A 58 1.50 -5.34 -15.84
CA SER A 58 2.00 -4.37 -16.82
C SER A 58 2.26 -3.01 -16.17
N LYS A 59 3.11 -2.21 -16.82
CA LYS A 59 3.33 -0.81 -16.43
C LYS A 59 2.05 0.03 -16.46
N VAL A 60 1.10 -0.31 -17.35
CA VAL A 60 -0.19 0.38 -17.45
C VAL A 60 -1.05 0.11 -16.21
N GLU A 61 -1.09 -1.14 -15.74
CA GLU A 61 -1.80 -1.50 -14.51
C GLU A 61 -1.15 -0.86 -13.28
N ILE A 62 0.18 -0.87 -13.18
CA ILE A 62 0.90 -0.17 -12.12
C ILE A 62 0.58 1.33 -12.15
N GLY A 63 0.55 1.94 -13.34
CA GLY A 63 0.19 3.34 -13.52
C GLY A 63 -1.25 3.64 -13.07
N ALA A 64 -2.19 2.73 -13.32
CA ALA A 64 -3.56 2.84 -12.82
C ALA A 64 -3.61 2.81 -11.29
N VAL A 65 -2.88 1.89 -10.65
CA VAL A 65 -2.75 1.83 -9.19
C VAL A 65 -2.16 3.13 -8.63
N GLN A 66 -1.08 3.62 -9.22
CA GLN A 66 -0.46 4.89 -8.83
C GLN A 66 -1.46 6.06 -8.94
N GLY A 67 -2.21 6.15 -10.04
CA GLY A 67 -3.21 7.18 -10.24
C GLY A 67 -4.31 7.17 -9.16
N ILE A 68 -4.78 5.98 -8.78
CA ILE A 68 -5.74 5.82 -7.68
C ILE A 68 -5.15 6.34 -6.37
N VAL A 69 -3.92 5.94 -6.03
CA VAL A 69 -3.24 6.39 -4.80
C VAL A 69 -3.07 7.91 -4.77
N MET A 70 -2.70 8.51 -5.90
CA MET A 70 -2.58 9.98 -6.02
C MET A 70 -3.92 10.67 -5.75
N ALA A 71 -5.01 10.18 -6.33
CA ALA A 71 -6.34 10.75 -6.13
C ALA A 71 -6.81 10.64 -4.67
N VAL A 72 -6.64 9.48 -4.04
CA VAL A 72 -6.98 9.26 -2.62
C VAL A 72 -6.14 10.16 -1.71
N SER A 73 -4.84 10.28 -2.00
CA SER A 73 -3.92 11.12 -1.21
C SER A 73 -4.28 12.61 -1.31
N ALA A 74 -4.61 13.10 -2.51
CA ALA A 74 -5.09 14.47 -2.69
C ALA A 74 -6.40 14.72 -1.92
N GLY A 75 -7.34 13.76 -1.97
CA GLY A 75 -8.58 13.80 -1.21
C GLY A 75 -8.35 13.91 0.30
N LYS A 76 -7.39 13.15 0.84
CA LYS A 76 -6.97 13.23 2.26
C LYS A 76 -6.47 14.63 2.62
N VAL A 77 -5.58 15.23 1.82
CA VAL A 77 -5.06 16.58 2.07
C VAL A 77 -6.18 17.61 2.05
N ASN A 78 -7.06 17.55 1.06
CA ASN A 78 -8.21 18.45 0.96
C ASN A 78 -9.15 18.32 2.17
N ALA A 79 -9.39 17.11 2.66
CA ALA A 79 -10.22 16.89 3.85
C ALA A 79 -9.57 17.47 5.12
N LEU A 80 -8.24 17.37 5.26
CA LEU A 80 -7.51 17.96 6.38
C LEU A 80 -7.60 19.49 6.36
N MET A 81 -7.42 20.12 5.19
CA MET A 81 -7.54 21.57 5.04
C MET A 81 -8.94 22.07 5.43
N ARG A 82 -10.00 21.42 4.93
CA ARG A 82 -11.38 21.78 5.30
C ARG A 82 -11.62 21.69 6.81
N ARG A 83 -11.06 20.68 7.49
CA ARG A 83 -11.18 20.54 8.95
C ARG A 83 -10.44 21.67 9.68
N ALA A 84 -9.22 21.98 9.26
CA ALA A 84 -8.42 23.06 9.83
C ALA A 84 -9.15 24.42 9.69
N GLU A 85 -9.66 24.74 8.49
CA GLU A 85 -10.41 25.98 8.24
C GLU A 85 -11.68 26.13 9.08
N ASN A 86 -12.36 25.02 9.37
CA ASN A 86 -13.54 25.04 10.24
C ASN A 86 -13.17 25.25 11.71
N SER A 87 -12.07 24.64 12.18
CA SER A 87 -11.61 24.81 13.57
C SER A 87 -11.11 26.21 13.91
N THR A 88 -10.72 27.02 12.91
CA THR A 88 -10.28 28.41 13.11
C THR A 88 -11.42 29.43 13.11
N LYS A 89 -12.66 29.00 12.81
CA LYS A 89 -13.85 29.87 12.76
C LYS A 89 -14.67 29.83 14.05
N GLU A 90 -14.35 28.93 14.97
CA GLU A 90 -14.89 28.83 16.33
C GLU A 90 -14.01 29.60 17.32
#